data_AF-A0A653G3T6-F1
#
_entry.id   AF-A0A653G3T6-F1
#
_cell.length_a   1.000
_cell.length_b   1.000
_cell.length_c   1.000
_cell.angle_alpha   90.00
_cell.angle_beta   90.00
_cell.angle_gamma   90.00
#
_symmetry.space_group_name_H-M   'P 1'
#
loop_
_entity.id
_entity.type
_entity.pdbx_description
1 polymer ?
#
loop_
_entity_poly.entity_id
_entity_poly.type
_entity_poly.pdbx_seq_one_letter_code
_entity_poly.pdbx_strand_id
1 'polypeptide(L)'
;MGTFRVIPKELKDQILSRIKNDGVSVTQASKDHGVSSKTIYTWLNHNLDKTLSYHDFAHLRKQNQDMLVLIGQLTLEIKKLKKNRNYANSRS
;
A
#
# COMPACT_ATOMS: atom_id res chain seq x y z
N MET A 1 -15.96 25.32 -30.98
CA MET A 1 -16.53 24.66 -29.77
C MET A 1 -15.99 23.24 -29.72
N GLY A 2 -15.09 22.93 -28.78
CA GLY A 2 -14.59 21.56 -28.61
C GLY A 2 -15.69 20.68 -28.06
N THR A 3 -16.04 19.59 -28.74
CA THR A 3 -17.03 18.63 -28.28
C THR A 3 -16.49 17.89 -27.05
N PHE A 4 -17.08 18.13 -25.88
CA PHE A 4 -16.76 17.37 -24.67
C PHE A 4 -17.31 15.95 -24.82
N ARG A 5 -16.42 14.96 -25.01
CA ARG A 5 -16.79 13.55 -25.05
C ARG A 5 -16.71 12.98 -23.64
N VAL A 6 -17.88 12.68 -23.06
CA VAL A 6 -17.96 11.94 -21.79
C VAL A 6 -17.59 10.49 -22.06
N ILE A 7 -16.55 10.02 -21.39
CA ILE A 7 -16.12 8.63 -21.49
C ILE A 7 -16.86 7.83 -20.41
N PRO A 8 -17.56 6.73 -20.77
CA PRO A 8 -18.22 5.86 -19.80
C PRO A 8 -17.26 5.36 -18.74
N LYS A 9 -17.75 5.23 -17.50
CA LYS A 9 -16.95 4.74 -16.37
C LYS A 9 -16.38 3.35 -16.62
N GLU A 10 -17.17 2.44 -17.20
CA GLU A 10 -16.76 1.07 -17.52
C GLU A 10 -15.55 1.04 -18.47
N LEU A 11 -15.55 1.88 -19.50
CA LEU A 11 -14.44 1.98 -20.45
C LEU A 11 -13.18 2.51 -19.76
N LYS A 12 -13.32 3.52 -18.90
CA LYS A 12 -12.21 4.03 -18.08
C LYS A 12 -11.63 2.93 -17.19
N ASP A 13 -12.47 2.16 -16.50
CA ASP A 13 -12.03 1.11 -15.59
C ASP A 13 -11.35 -0.03 -16.35
N GLN A 14 -11.85 -0.41 -17.53
CA GLN A 14 -11.21 -1.38 -18.42
C GLN A 14 -9.82 -0.92 -18.88
N ILE A 15 -9.69 0.33 -19.33
CA ILE A 15 -8.41 0.92 -19.76
C ILE A 15 -7.40 0.89 -18.60
N LEU A 16 -7.82 1.31 -17.40
CA LEU A 16 -6.96 1.33 -16.23
C LEU A 16 -6.55 -0.09 -15.78
N SER A 17 -7.44 -1.07 -15.88
CA SER A 17 -7.13 -2.48 -15.58
C SER A 17 -6.06 -3.03 -16.53
N ARG A 18 -6.20 -2.80 -17.84
CA ARG A 18 -5.21 -3.24 -18.84
C ARG A 18 -3.82 -2.64 -18.61
N ILE A 19 -3.76 -1.39 -18.20
CA ILE A 19 -2.48 -0.72 -17.92
C ILE A 19 -1.83 -1.28 -16.64
N LYS A 20 -2.62 -1.56 -15.59
CA LYS A 20 -2.11 -2.00 -14.28
C LYS A 20 -1.82 -3.50 -14.21
N ASN A 21 -2.68 -4.32 -14.81
CA ASN A 21 -2.66 -5.78 -14.64
C ASN A 21 -2.02 -6.48 -15.86
N ASP A 22 -2.29 -5.98 -17.07
CA ASP A 22 -1.85 -6.63 -18.31
C ASP A 22 -0.55 -6.02 -18.87
N GLY A 23 0.01 -5.00 -18.19
CA GLY A 23 1.27 -4.35 -18.57
C GLY A 23 1.21 -3.51 -19.86
N VAL A 24 0.01 -3.14 -20.31
CA VAL A 24 -0.17 -2.38 -21.55
C VAL A 24 0.31 -0.94 -21.37
N SER A 25 1.12 -0.44 -22.31
CA SER A 25 1.57 0.96 -22.27
C SER A 25 0.41 1.95 -22.46
N VAL A 26 0.50 3.13 -21.83
CA VAL A 26 -0.48 4.22 -21.99
C VAL A 26 -0.67 4.60 -23.46
N THR A 27 0.41 4.59 -24.25
CA THR A 27 0.39 4.87 -25.69
C THR A 27 -0.43 3.85 -26.47
N GLN A 28 -0.32 2.57 -26.12
CA GLN A 28 -1.08 1.50 -26.76
C GLN A 28 -2.56 1.57 -26.37
N ALA A 29 -2.86 1.68 -25.07
CA ALA A 29 -4.23 1.82 -24.58
C ALA A 29 -4.95 3.06 -25.14
N SER A 30 -4.22 4.15 -25.34
CA SER A 30 -4.68 5.38 -26.00
C SER A 30 -5.14 5.13 -27.44
N LYS A 31 -4.34 4.42 -28.22
CA LYS A 31 -4.67 4.04 -29.61
C LYS A 31 -5.85 3.08 -29.68
N ASP A 32 -5.84 2.04 -28.85
CA ASP A 32 -6.83 0.95 -28.91
C ASP A 32 -8.24 1.43 -28.54
N HIS A 33 -8.34 2.39 -27.62
CA HIS A 33 -9.62 2.88 -27.10
C HIS A 33 -9.98 4.29 -27.58
N GLY A 34 -9.15 4.92 -28.42
CA GLY A 34 -9.40 6.25 -28.97
C GLY A 34 -9.46 7.35 -27.90
N VAL A 35 -8.73 7.17 -26.79
CA VAL A 35 -8.69 8.10 -25.66
C VAL A 35 -7.34 8.79 -25.63
N SER A 36 -7.30 10.12 -25.46
CA SER A 36 -6.02 10.82 -25.42
C SER A 36 -5.14 10.31 -24.28
N SER A 37 -3.84 10.12 -24.54
CA SER A 37 -2.88 9.70 -23.52
C SER A 37 -2.87 10.63 -22.31
N LYS A 38 -3.08 11.95 -22.55
CA LYS A 38 -3.20 12.96 -21.48
C LYS A 38 -4.35 12.65 -20.53
N THR A 39 -5.52 12.28 -21.06
CA THR A 39 -6.69 11.89 -20.27
C THR A 39 -6.41 10.64 -19.44
N ILE A 40 -5.72 9.64 -20.01
CA ILE A 40 -5.35 8.42 -19.30
C ILE A 40 -4.38 8.75 -18.15
N TYR A 41 -3.37 9.59 -18.37
CA TYR A 41 -2.48 10.05 -17.31
C TYR A 41 -3.22 10.84 -16.22
N THR A 42 -4.20 11.67 -16.58
CA THR A 42 -5.06 12.35 -15.60
C THR A 42 -5.81 11.34 -14.73
N TRP A 43 -6.35 10.26 -15.30
CA TRP A 43 -7.03 9.22 -14.53
C TRP A 43 -6.09 8.41 -13.65
N LEU A 44 -4.88 8.08 -14.13
CA LEU A 44 -3.87 7.40 -13.33
C LEU A 44 -3.50 8.28 -12.13
N ASN A 45 -3.27 9.57 -12.35
CA ASN A 45 -2.92 10.53 -11.30
C ASN A 45 -4.04 10.72 -10.27
N HIS A 46 -5.30 10.85 -10.70
CA HIS A 46 -6.43 10.94 -9.76
C HIS A 46 -6.64 9.68 -8.91
N ASN A 47 -6.15 8.53 -9.37
CA ASN A 47 -6.15 7.32 -8.56
C ASN A 47 -4.93 7.23 -7.63
N LEU A 48 -3.89 8.04 -7.82
CA LEU A 48 -2.74 8.09 -6.91
C LEU A 48 -3.11 8.69 -5.55
N ASP A 49 -4.03 9.66 -5.51
CA ASP A 49 -4.48 10.31 -4.26
C ASP A 49 -5.20 9.34 -3.29
N LYS A 50 -5.65 8.18 -3.77
CA LYS A 50 -6.22 7.12 -2.92
C LYS A 50 -5.18 6.11 -2.39
N THR A 51 -3.92 6.20 -2.81
CA THR A 51 -2.98 5.06 -2.69
C THR A 51 -2.38 4.92 -1.29
N LEU A 52 -2.38 5.95 -0.45
CA LEU A 52 -2.08 5.84 0.97
C LEU A 52 -2.92 6.88 1.70
N SER A 53 -4.10 6.48 2.20
CA SER A 53 -4.79 7.31 3.18
C SER A 53 -3.81 7.57 4.33
N TYR A 54 -3.51 8.82 4.62
CA TYR A 54 -2.61 9.20 5.73
C TYR A 54 -2.98 8.47 7.03
N HIS A 55 -4.28 8.24 7.22
CA HIS A 55 -4.83 7.43 8.30
C HIS A 55 -4.32 5.98 8.30
N ASP A 56 -4.31 5.31 7.15
CA ASP A 56 -3.88 3.91 7.04
C ASP A 56 -2.38 3.77 7.31
N PHE A 57 -1.58 4.74 6.83
CA PHE A 57 -0.16 4.79 7.16
C PHE A 57 0.09 5.06 8.65
N ALA A 58 -0.65 5.99 9.25
CA ALA A 58 -0.56 6.29 10.68
C ALA A 58 -0.98 5.09 11.55
N HIS A 59 -2.05 4.39 11.15
CA HIS A 59 -2.52 3.18 11.80
C HIS A 59 -1.48 2.06 11.70
N LEU A 60 -0.92 1.81 10.51
CA LEU A 60 0.13 0.81 10.31
C LEU A 60 1.39 1.13 11.12
N ARG A 61 1.80 2.39 11.16
CA ARG A 61 2.94 2.85 11.97
C ARG A 61 2.68 2.61 13.46
N LYS A 62 1.47 2.88 13.95
CA LYS A 62 1.08 2.61 15.35
C LYS A 62 1.13 1.12 15.66
N GLN A 63 0.56 0.28 14.80
CA GLN A 63 0.60 -1.18 14.97
C GLN A 63 2.03 -1.72 15.06
N ASN A 64 2.94 -1.23 14.21
CA ASN A 64 4.35 -1.60 14.28
C ASN A 64 5.01 -1.17 15.60
N GLN A 65 4.72 0.04 16.08
CA GLN A 65 5.26 0.55 17.33
C GLN A 65 4.78 -0.28 18.53
N ASP A 66 3.49 -0.59 18.60
CA ASP A 66 2.90 -1.39 19.69
C ASP A 66 3.50 -2.80 19.72
N MET A 67 3.74 -3.39 18.53
CA MET A 67 4.38 -4.70 18.42
C MET A 67 5.83 -4.70 18.93
N LEU A 68 6.61 -3.69 18.59
CA LEU A 68 8.00 -3.55 19.08
C LEU A 68 8.04 -3.41 20.60
N VAL A 69 7.09 -2.68 21.20
CA VAL A 69 6.99 -2.54 22.66
C VAL A 69 6.73 -3.89 23.33
N LEU A 70 5.76 -4.67 22.83
CA LEU A 70 5.43 -5.99 23.37
C LEU A 70 6.62 -6.95 23.29
N ILE A 71 7.32 -6.98 22.15
CA ILE A 71 8.53 -7.81 21.96
C ILE A 71 9.62 -7.40 22.96
N GLY A 72 9.80 -6.09 23.18
CA GLY A 72 10.75 -5.58 24.17
C GLY A 72 10.43 -6.05 25.59
N GLN A 73 9.16 -5.95 26.00
CA GLN A 73 8.70 -6.41 27.31
C GLN A 73 8.93 -7.92 27.51
N LEU A 74 8.50 -8.74 26.55
CA LEU A 74 8.71 -10.19 26.57
C LEU A 74 10.20 -10.56 26.64
N THR A 75 11.04 -9.86 25.87
CA THR A 75 12.49 -10.08 25.87
C THR A 75 13.10 -9.82 27.25
N LEU A 76 12.66 -8.76 27.94
CA LEU A 76 13.11 -8.45 29.30
C LEU A 76 12.67 -9.52 30.30
N GLU A 77 11.44 -10.00 30.21
CA GLU A 77 10.94 -11.09 31.07
C GLU A 77 11.75 -12.37 30.87
N ILE A 78 12.00 -12.77 29.62
CA ILE A 78 12.83 -13.94 29.30
C ILE A 78 14.24 -13.79 29.89
N LYS A 79 14.84 -12.61 29.81
CA LYS A 79 16.16 -12.35 30.42
C LYS A 79 16.13 -12.49 31.94
N LYS A 80 15.10 -11.96 32.61
CA LYS A 80 14.92 -12.09 34.06
C LYS A 80 14.76 -13.55 34.47
N LEU A 81 13.92 -14.31 33.76
CA LEU A 81 13.70 -15.74 34.02
C LEU A 81 14.99 -16.55 33.86
N LYS A 82 15.75 -16.33 32.78
CA LYS A 82 17.05 -16.98 32.56
C LYS A 82 18.05 -16.65 33.67
N LYS A 83 18.13 -15.37 34.07
CA LYS A 83 19.00 -14.91 35.15
C LYS A 83 18.64 -15.61 36.47
N ASN A 84 17.37 -15.66 36.84
CA ASN A 84 16.90 -16.32 38.06
C ASN A 84 17.17 -17.84 38.04
N ARG A 85 16.94 -18.51 36.91
CA ARG A 85 17.25 -19.93 36.73
C ARG A 85 18.75 -20.21 36.93
N ASN A 86 19.60 -19.37 36.37
CA ASN A 86 21.05 -19.52 36.51
C ASN A 86 21.51 -19.34 37.97
N TYR A 87 20.94 -18.38 38.70
CA TYR A 87 21.25 -18.22 40.14
C TYR A 87 20.79 -19.39 40.99
N ALA A 88 19.65 -20.02 40.66
CA ALA A 88 19.18 -21.21 41.37
C ALA A 88 20.14 -22.40 41.15
N ASN A 89 20.58 -22.61 39.91
CA ASN A 89 21.51 -23.69 39.55
C ASN A 89 22.92 -23.50 40.12
N SER A 90 23.37 -22.26 40.38
CA SER A 90 24.69 -22.00 40.98
C SER A 90 24.74 -22.15 42.51
N ARG A 91 23.58 -22.40 43.16
CA ARG A 91 23.46 -22.58 44.61
C ARG A 91 23.16 -24.02 45.03
N SER A 92 22.80 -24.89 44.09
CA SER A 92 22.72 -26.35 44.27
C SER A 92 24.06 -26.99 43.93
#